data_AF-A0A5E4P2F9-F1
#
_entry.id   AF-A0A5E4P2F9-F1
#
_cell.length_a   1.000
_cell.length_b   1.000
_cell.length_c   1.000
_cell.angle_alpha   90.00
_cell.angle_beta   90.00
_cell.angle_gamma   90.00
#
_symmetry.space_group_name_H-M   'P 1'
#
loop_
_entity.id
_entity.type
_entity.pdbx_description
1 polymer ?
#
loop_
_entity_poly.entity_id
_entity_poly.type
_entity_poly.pdbx_seq_one_letter_code
_entity_poly.pdbx_strand_id
1 'polypeptide(L)' 'MSGTQTFANVWDALEDSPEAAAHMRLRSELMIVLQDAIERWQMPPADAAARLAINALRSTI' A
#
# COMPACT_ATOMS: atom_id res chain seq x y z
N MET A 1 -1.06 23.79 24.64
CA MET A 1 -0.16 23.87 23.47
C MET A 1 0.25 22.45 23.15
N SER A 2 -0.27 21.86 22.08
CA SER A 2 0.25 20.56 21.63
C SER A 2 1.52 20.85 20.84
N GLY A 3 2.67 20.51 21.42
CA GLY A 3 3.96 20.61 20.74
C GLY A 3 4.02 19.67 19.54
N THR A 4 4.89 19.98 18.58
CA THR A 4 5.15 19.10 17.43
C THR A 4 5.68 17.75 17.92
N GLN A 5 5.01 16.67 17.52
CA GLN A 5 5.44 15.30 17.79
C GLN A 5 6.18 14.75 16.57
N THR A 6 7.22 13.95 16.81
CA THR A 6 8.00 13.27 15.76
C THR A 6 7.87 11.77 15.97
N PHE A 7 7.68 11.07 14.85
CA PHE A 7 7.49 9.62 14.82
C PHE A 7 8.48 9.01 13.83
N ALA A 8 8.84 7.75 14.02
CA ALA A 8 9.79 7.07 13.15
C ALA A 8 9.20 6.78 11.76
N ASN A 9 7.88 6.62 11.66
CA ASN A 9 7.15 6.49 10.41
C ASN A 9 5.71 7.01 10.56
N VAL A 10 4.99 7.10 9.44
CA VAL A 10 3.62 7.65 9.40
C VAL A 10 2.61 6.81 10.18
N TRP A 11 2.80 5.49 10.26
CA TRP A 11 1.86 4.60 10.93
C TRP A 11 1.99 4.65 12.45
N ASP A 12 3.20 4.90 12.97
CA ASP A 12 3.40 5.17 14.40
C ASP A 12 2.68 6.45 14.87
N ALA A 13 2.35 7.35 13.95
CA ALA A 13 1.59 8.57 14.24
C ALA A 13 0.07 8.39 14.10
N LEU A 14 -0.38 7.41 13.30
CA LEU A 14 -1.78 7.21 12.93
C LEU A 14 -2.46 6.09 13.70
N GLU A 15 -1.71 5.07 14.11
CA GLU A 15 -2.27 3.86 14.73
C GLU A 15 -2.17 3.89 16.26
N ASP A 16 -3.19 3.34 16.91
CA ASP A 16 -3.30 3.33 18.38
C ASP A 16 -2.38 2.29 19.04
N SER A 17 -1.84 1.33 18.27
CA SER A 17 -0.92 0.31 18.78
C SER A 17 0.29 0.05 17.86
N PRO A 18 1.44 -0.34 18.44
CA PRO A 18 2.62 -0.72 17.66
C PRO A 18 2.38 -1.89 16.70
N GLU A 19 1.53 -2.85 17.07
CA GLU A 19 1.19 -4.01 16.25
C GLU A 19 0.36 -3.59 15.03
N ALA A 20 -0.61 -2.68 15.23
CA ALA A 20 -1.39 -2.11 14.13
C ALA A 20 -0.50 -1.33 13.16
N ALA A 21 0.40 -0.49 13.68
CA ALA A 21 1.38 0.25 12.88
C ALA A 21 2.30 -0.68 12.08
N ALA A 22 2.81 -1.75 12.70
CA ALA A 22 3.65 -2.74 12.03
C ALA A 22 2.89 -3.48 10.91
N HIS A 23 1.63 -3.82 11.13
CA HIS A 23 0.81 -4.46 10.11
C HIS A 23 0.54 -3.52 8.92
N MET A 24 0.24 -2.24 9.16
CA MET A 24 0.05 -1.28 8.08
C MET A 24 1.32 -0.98 7.30
N ARG A 25 2.48 -0.93 7.99
CA ARG A 25 3.79 -0.86 7.34
C ARG A 25 4.01 -2.02 6.38
N LEU A 26 3.86 -3.25 6.87
CA LEU A 26 4.05 -4.45 6.06
C LEU A 26 3.13 -4.50 4.85
N ARG A 27 1.84 -4.18 5.03
CA ARG A 27 0.87 -4.12 3.93
C ARG A 27 1.25 -3.06 2.90
N SER A 28 1.67 -1.89 3.35
CA SER A 28 2.05 -0.79 2.46
C SER A 28 3.30 -1.11 1.65
N GLU A 29 4.32 -1.67 2.30
CA GLU A 29 5.54 -2.14 1.62
C GLU A 29 5.22 -3.18 0.56
N LEU A 30 4.36 -4.16 0.88
CA LEU A 30 3.92 -5.17 -0.07
C LEU A 30 3.19 -4.53 -1.27
N MET A 31 2.28 -3.58 -1.03
CA MET A 31 1.55 -2.90 -2.10
C MET A 31 2.47 -2.11 -3.03
N ILE A 32 3.52 -1.47 -2.50
CA ILE A 32 4.52 -0.77 -3.29
C ILE A 32 5.29 -1.75 -4.18
N VAL A 33 5.79 -2.85 -3.61
CA VAL A 33 6.52 -3.87 -4.38
C VAL A 33 5.63 -4.50 -5.46
N LEU A 34 4.36 -4.75 -5.16
CA LEU A 34 3.41 -5.25 -6.14
C LEU A 34 3.16 -4.23 -7.26
N GLN A 35 2.99 -2.94 -6.92
CA GLN A 35 2.81 -1.88 -7.91
C GLN A 35 4.01 -1.79 -8.86
N ASP A 36 5.23 -1.76 -8.33
CA ASP A 36 6.46 -1.77 -9.12
C ASP A 36 6.55 -2.99 -10.04
N ALA A 37 6.16 -4.17 -9.53
CA ALA A 37 6.17 -5.40 -10.32
C ALA A 37 5.14 -5.36 -11.46
N ILE A 38 3.94 -4.84 -11.20
CA ILE A 38 2.87 -4.69 -12.19
C ILE A 38 3.26 -3.69 -13.27
N GLU A 39 3.87 -2.56 -12.91
CA GLU A 39 4.33 -1.55 -13.87
C GLU A 39 5.38 -2.10 -14.83
N ARG A 40 6.28 -2.95 -14.33
CA ARG A 40 7.30 -3.63 -15.16
C ARG A 40 6.72 -4.64 -16.15
N TRP A 41 5.47 -5.08 -15.96
CA TRP A 41 4.82 -5.98 -16.91
C TRP A 41 4.37 -5.30 -18.19
N GLN A 42 4.27 -3.96 -18.22
CA GLN A 42 3.92 -3.17 -19.40
C GLN A 42 2.64 -3.69 -20.10
N MET A 43 1.63 -4.06 -19.29
CA MET A 43 0.38 -4.65 -19.78
C MET A 43 -0.83 -3.83 -19.32
N PRO A 44 -1.97 -3.94 -20.03
CA PRO A 44 -3.22 -3.33 -19.59
C PRO A 44 -3.64 -3.78 -18.18
N PRO A 45 -4.30 -2.92 -17.38
CA PRO A 45 -4.73 -3.27 -16.02
C PRO A 45 -5.64 -4.51 -15.94
N ALA A 46 -6.47 -4.75 -16.95
CA ALA A 46 -7.32 -5.95 -17.02
C ALA A 46 -6.48 -7.24 -17.14
N ASP A 47 -5.38 -7.19 -17.89
CA ASP A 47 -4.49 -8.33 -18.08
C ASP A 47 -3.64 -8.57 -16.83
N ALA A 48 -3.18 -7.50 -16.17
CA ALA A 48 -2.50 -7.59 -14.88
C ALA A 48 -3.42 -8.19 -13.80
N ALA A 49 -4.68 -7.78 -13.76
CA ALA A 49 -5.68 -8.34 -12.84
C ALA A 49 -5.95 -9.83 -13.12
N ALA A 50 -6.13 -10.20 -14.39
CA ALA A 50 -6.29 -11.60 -14.78
C ALA A 50 -5.05 -12.44 -14.39
N ARG A 51 -3.83 -11.91 -14.58
CA ARG A 51 -2.58 -12.55 -14.18
C ARG A 51 -2.46 -12.75 -12.67
N LEU A 52 -2.98 -11.80 -11.89
CA LEU A 52 -3.04 -11.87 -10.43
C LEU A 52 -4.26 -12.66 -9.92
N ALA A 53 -5.07 -13.23 -10.83
CA ALA A 53 -6.32 -13.94 -10.52
C ALA A 53 -7.30 -13.09 -9.67
N ILE A 54 -7.30 -11.78 -9.87
CA ILE A 54 -8.20 -10.83 -9.22
C ILE A 54 -9.17 -10.24 -10.24
N ASN A 55 -10.35 -9.83 -9.78
CA ASN A 55 -11.28 -9.08 -10.61
C ASN A 55 -10.75 -7.65 -10.82
N ALA A 56 -10.67 -7.20 -12.08
CA ALA A 56 -10.26 -5.83 -12.40
C ALA A 56 -11.35 -4.84 -11.94
N LEU A 57 -11.17 -4.23 -10.78
CA LEU A 57 -11.95 -3.05 -10.41
C LEU A 57 -11.48 -1.88 -11.24
N ARG A 58 -12.36 -1.39 -12.11
CA ARG A 58 -12.11 -0.23 -12.97
C ARG A 58 -12.00 1.01 -12.08
N SER A 59 -10.80 1.54 -11.92
CA SER A 59 -10.61 2.89 -11.39
C SER A 59 -10.69 3.88 -12.55
N THR A 60 -11.87 4.46 -12.78
CA THR A 60 -12.02 5.71 -13.53
C THR A 60 -11.75 6.86 -12.56
N ILE A 61 -10.54 7.41 -12.60
CA ILE A 61 -10.20 8.71 -12.01
C ILE A 61 -10.03 9.69 -13.16
#